data_AF-A0A939L4R4-F1
#
_entry.id   AF-A0A939L4R4-F1
#
_cell.length_a   1.000
_cell.length_b   1.000
_cell.length_c   1.000
_cell.angle_alpha   90.00
_cell.angle_beta   90.00
_cell.angle_gamma   90.00
#
_symmetry.space_group_name_H-M   'P 1'
#
loop_
_entity.id
_entity.type
_entity.pdbx_description
1 polymer ?
#
loop_
_entity_poly.entity_id
_entity_poly.type
_entity_poly.pdbx_seq_one_letter_code
_entity_poly.pdbx_strand_id
1 'polypeptide(L)'
;MTTAPLTERSPARATWEETGTVVVPGVLEGARFEVIQAETLSRLDLTTPYVREEATAHRDGSFASPVHCGFLPAGPELERLAYDKPLLTTLREATGLSRLVPRGGAVVVYREGDFQGLNRTAR
;
A
#
# COMPACT_ATOMS: atom_id res chain seq x y z
N MET A 1 22.91 -32.89 10.49
CA MET A 1 22.96 -31.48 10.09
C MET A 1 22.06 -31.32 8.88
N THR A 2 20.86 -30.76 9.06
CA THR A 2 19.90 -30.58 7.98
C THR A 2 20.15 -29.22 7.35
N THR A 3 20.86 -29.21 6.22
CA THR A 3 20.97 -28.05 5.33
C THR A 3 19.59 -27.83 4.71
N ALA A 4 18.82 -26.91 5.29
CA ALA A 4 17.65 -26.36 4.61
C ALA A 4 18.11 -25.81 3.25
N PRO A 5 17.36 -26.02 2.17
CA PRO A 5 17.73 -25.45 0.88
C PRO A 5 17.76 -23.93 1.07
N LEU A 6 18.91 -23.32 0.81
CA LEU A 6 19.05 -21.89 0.60
C LEU A 6 18.18 -21.58 -0.62
N THR A 7 16.91 -21.27 -0.39
CA THR A 7 16.05 -20.71 -1.44
C THR A 7 16.78 -19.44 -1.89
N GLU A 8 17.31 -19.45 -3.12
CA GLU A 8 18.05 -18.32 -3.65
C GLU A 8 17.23 -17.06 -3.43
N ARG A 9 17.83 -16.09 -2.74
CA ARG A 9 17.17 -14.82 -2.46
C ARG A 9 16.94 -14.14 -3.81
N SER A 10 15.68 -13.89 -4.17
CA SER A 10 15.40 -13.02 -5.30
C SER A 10 15.94 -11.61 -4.99
N PRO A 11 16.37 -10.82 -5.99
CA PRO A 11 16.80 -9.44 -5.78
C PRO A 11 15.75 -8.61 -5.05
N ALA A 12 14.47 -8.79 -5.40
CA ALA A 12 13.33 -8.17 -4.75
C ALA A 12 13.28 -8.47 -3.24
N ARG A 13 13.49 -9.74 -2.85
CA ARG A 13 13.51 -10.16 -1.45
C ARG A 13 14.67 -9.53 -0.68
N ALA A 14 15.86 -9.48 -1.28
CA ALA A 14 17.02 -8.85 -0.65
C ALA A 14 16.76 -7.35 -0.37
N THR A 15 16.21 -6.61 -1.35
CA THR A 15 15.87 -5.19 -1.18
C THR A 15 14.80 -4.98 -0.11
N TRP A 16 13.77 -5.83 -0.07
CA TRP A 16 12.75 -5.78 0.98
C TRP A 16 13.35 -5.99 2.38
N GLU A 17 14.20 -7.00 2.55
CA GLU A 17 14.85 -7.31 3.84
C GLU A 17 15.76 -6.16 4.31
N GLU A 18 16.43 -5.47 3.39
CA GLU A 18 17.35 -4.36 3.69
C GLU A 18 16.62 -3.04 3.97
N THR A 19 15.65 -2.68 3.14
CA THR A 19 15.06 -1.32 3.13
C THR A 19 13.63 -1.26 3.64
N GLY A 20 12.96 -2.42 3.78
CA GLY A 20 11.53 -2.48 4.05
C GLY A 20 10.67 -1.96 2.90
N THR A 21 11.23 -1.84 1.69
CA THR A 21 10.52 -1.42 0.46
C THR A 21 11.00 -2.28 -0.71
N VAL A 22 10.11 -2.56 -1.67
CA VAL A 22 10.47 -3.23 -2.92
C VAL A 22 9.55 -2.76 -4.04
N VAL A 23 10.12 -2.49 -5.22
CA VAL A 23 9.35 -2.16 -6.43
C VAL A 23 9.13 -3.44 -7.22
N VAL A 24 7.87 -3.74 -7.54
CA VAL A 24 7.50 -4.92 -8.33
C VAL A 24 6.82 -4.46 -9.61
N PRO A 25 7.55 -4.40 -10.75
CA PRO A 25 6.98 -3.92 -12.01
C PRO A 25 6.02 -4.94 -12.61
N GLY A 26 5.08 -4.47 -13.43
CA GLY A 26 4.20 -5.34 -14.24
C GLY A 26 3.16 -6.15 -13.47
N VAL A 27 2.92 -5.83 -12.19
CA VAL A 27 1.91 -6.53 -11.36
C VAL A 27 0.48 -6.10 -11.65
N LEU A 28 0.29 -4.95 -12.28
CA LEU A 28 -1.03 -4.41 -12.64
C LEU A 28 -1.09 -4.21 -14.14
N GLU A 29 -2.07 -4.86 -14.78
CA GLU A 29 -2.34 -4.70 -16.21
C GLU A 29 -2.84 -3.27 -16.52
N GLY A 30 -2.40 -2.70 -17.65
CA GLY A 30 -2.76 -1.34 -18.03
C GLY A 30 -4.27 -1.09 -18.11
N ALA A 31 -5.01 -2.00 -18.73
CA ALA A 31 -6.48 -1.91 -18.82
C ALA A 31 -7.15 -1.91 -17.43
N ARG A 32 -6.60 -2.67 -16.48
CA ARG A 32 -7.12 -2.72 -15.11
C ARG A 32 -6.82 -1.41 -14.36
N PHE A 33 -5.64 -0.83 -14.58
CA PHE A 33 -5.30 0.49 -14.06
C PHE A 33 -6.24 1.58 -14.59
N GLU A 34 -6.54 1.57 -15.89
CA GLU A 34 -7.48 2.51 -16.52
C GLU A 34 -8.88 2.43 -15.90
N VAL A 35 -9.38 1.22 -15.60
CA VAL A 35 -10.66 1.04 -14.90
C VAL A 35 -10.62 1.66 -13.50
N ILE A 36 -9.58 1.36 -12.70
CA ILE A 36 -9.42 1.93 -11.35
C ILE A 36 -9.35 3.45 -11.41
N GLN A 37 -8.62 3.99 -12.38
CA GLN A 37 -8.49 5.43 -12.59
C GLN A 37 -9.84 6.06 -12.96
N ALA A 38 -10.57 5.48 -13.93
CA ALA A 38 -11.88 5.99 -14.33
C ALA A 38 -12.89 5.95 -13.17
N GLU A 39 -12.95 4.85 -12.41
CA GLU A 39 -13.77 4.74 -11.20
C GLU A 39 -13.43 5.84 -10.20
N THR A 40 -12.14 6.06 -9.93
CA THR A 40 -11.65 7.09 -9.02
C THR A 40 -12.09 8.47 -9.47
N LEU A 41 -11.86 8.82 -10.74
CA LEU A 41 -12.21 10.13 -11.31
C LEU A 41 -13.72 10.40 -11.25
N SER A 42 -14.54 9.38 -11.49
CA SER A 42 -16.00 9.50 -11.46
C SER A 42 -16.59 9.74 -10.07
N ARG A 43 -15.81 9.54 -9.01
CA ARG A 43 -16.24 9.55 -7.60
C ARG A 43 -15.49 10.61 -6.77
N LEU A 44 -14.76 11.52 -7.41
CA LEU A 44 -13.96 12.53 -6.70
C LEU A 44 -14.81 13.43 -5.79
N ASP A 45 -16.09 13.60 -6.09
CA ASP A 45 -17.07 14.32 -5.27
C ASP A 45 -17.34 13.65 -3.91
N LEU A 46 -17.09 12.34 -3.79
CA LEU A 46 -17.24 11.58 -2.55
C LEU A 46 -16.00 11.67 -1.63
N THR A 47 -14.99 12.45 -2.02
CA THR A 47 -13.75 12.59 -1.24
C THR A 47 -14.02 13.25 0.10
N THR A 48 -13.70 12.56 1.19
CA THR A 48 -13.77 13.11 2.55
C THR A 48 -12.43 13.71 2.95
N PRO A 49 -12.39 14.93 3.53
CA PRO A 49 -11.15 15.50 4.07
C PRO A 49 -10.56 14.62 5.17
N TYR A 50 -9.25 14.43 5.13
CA TYR A 50 -8.46 13.82 6.19
C TYR A 50 -7.41 14.81 6.64
N VAL A 51 -7.68 15.44 7.79
CA VAL A 51 -6.85 16.49 8.35
C VAL A 51 -6.44 16.13 9.75
N ARG A 52 -5.15 16.25 10.02
CA ARG A 52 -4.57 16.24 11.37
C ARG A 52 -3.54 17.36 11.41
N GLU A 53 -3.70 18.25 12.38
CA GLU A 53 -2.81 19.41 12.54
C GLU A 53 -1.58 19.10 13.39
N GLU A 54 -1.70 18.10 14.28
CA GLU A 54 -0.68 17.82 15.29
C GLU A 54 -0.01 16.46 15.09
N ALA A 55 1.23 16.36 15.53
CA ALA A 55 1.91 15.07 15.61
C ALA A 55 1.45 14.30 16.85
N THR A 56 1.16 13.01 16.69
CA THR A 56 0.84 12.09 17.79
C THR A 56 1.83 10.93 17.82
N ALA A 57 2.38 10.64 18.99
CA ALA A 57 3.21 9.46 19.25
C ALA A 57 2.46 8.51 20.20
N HIS A 58 2.46 7.23 19.87
CA HIS A 58 1.77 6.19 20.64
C HIS A 58 2.77 5.27 21.36
N ARG A 59 2.32 4.62 22.43
CA ARG A 59 3.17 3.71 23.24
C ARG A 59 3.66 2.49 22.48
N ASP A 60 2.95 2.07 21.43
CA ASP A 60 3.34 0.97 20.55
C ASP A 60 4.45 1.38 19.55
N GLY A 61 4.92 2.63 19.60
CA GLY A 61 5.93 3.15 18.69
C GLY A 61 5.38 3.61 17.35
N SER A 62 4.04 3.63 17.17
CA SER A 62 3.42 4.29 16.03
C SER A 62 3.48 5.81 16.18
N PHE A 63 3.61 6.48 15.04
CA PHE A 63 3.74 7.93 14.95
C PHE A 63 2.90 8.44 13.79
N ALA A 64 2.12 9.47 14.04
CA ALA A 64 1.28 10.10 13.04
C ALA A 64 1.56 11.60 13.02
N SER A 65 2.14 12.09 11.93
CA SER A 65 2.40 13.51 11.73
C SER A 65 1.13 14.28 11.31
N PRO A 66 1.26 15.61 11.18
CA PRO A 66 0.27 16.38 10.45
C PRO A 66 0.06 15.85 9.03
N VAL A 67 -1.17 15.97 8.55
CA VAL A 67 -1.62 15.55 7.21
C VAL A 67 -2.75 16.46 6.77
N HIS A 68 -2.76 16.79 5.50
CA HIS A 68 -3.86 17.46 4.82
C HIS A 68 -4.03 16.79 3.46
N CYS A 69 -5.03 15.92 3.33
CA CYS A 69 -5.35 15.27 2.06
C CYS A 69 -6.83 14.87 2.02
N GLY A 70 -7.29 14.36 0.88
CA GLY A 70 -8.58 13.72 0.74
C GLY A 70 -8.47 12.19 0.80
N PHE A 71 -9.40 11.53 1.48
CA PHE A 71 -9.63 10.10 1.33
C PHE A 71 -10.89 9.83 0.53
N LEU A 72 -10.74 8.96 -0.47
CA LEU A 72 -11.83 8.38 -1.21
C LEU A 72 -11.88 6.88 -0.88
N PRO A 73 -13.04 6.34 -0.42
CA PRO A 73 -13.17 4.90 -0.21
C PRO A 73 -12.88 4.11 -1.49
N ALA A 74 -12.30 2.92 -1.35
CA ALA A 74 -12.02 2.08 -2.51
C ALA A 74 -13.25 1.88 -3.41
N GLY A 75 -13.01 1.85 -4.72
CA GLY A 75 -14.00 1.41 -5.70
C GLY A 75 -14.04 -0.11 -5.83
N PRO A 76 -15.07 -0.63 -6.50
CA PRO A 76 -15.23 -2.07 -6.71
C PRO A 76 -13.97 -2.72 -7.28
N GLU A 77 -13.28 -2.07 -8.22
CA GLU A 77 -12.11 -2.68 -8.84
C GLU A 77 -10.89 -2.67 -7.91
N LEU A 78 -10.70 -1.61 -7.13
CA LEU A 78 -9.64 -1.56 -6.12
C LEU A 78 -9.89 -2.56 -4.98
N GLU A 79 -11.14 -2.73 -4.57
CA GLU A 79 -11.53 -3.76 -3.60
C GLU A 79 -11.28 -5.17 -4.14
N ARG A 80 -11.62 -5.45 -5.41
CA ARG A 80 -11.28 -6.73 -6.06
C ARG A 80 -9.78 -6.95 -6.15
N LEU A 81 -9.01 -5.92 -6.50
CA LEU A 81 -7.56 -5.99 -6.61
C LEU A 81 -6.92 -6.38 -5.27
N ALA A 82 -7.45 -5.90 -4.15
CA ALA A 82 -6.93 -6.23 -2.82
C ALA A 82 -6.91 -7.75 -2.56
N TYR A 83 -7.83 -8.50 -3.15
CA TYR A 83 -7.94 -9.97 -3.00
C TYR A 83 -7.45 -10.76 -4.23
N ASP A 84 -6.77 -10.11 -5.16
CA ASP A 84 -6.25 -10.73 -6.37
C ASP A 84 -5.14 -11.74 -6.06
N LYS A 85 -5.39 -13.02 -6.39
CA LYS A 85 -4.46 -14.12 -6.05
C LYS A 85 -3.10 -13.99 -6.74
N PRO A 86 -3.01 -13.69 -8.06
CA PRO A 86 -1.74 -13.42 -8.72
C PRO A 86 -0.95 -12.31 -8.00
N LEU A 87 -1.56 -11.15 -7.77
CA LEU A 87 -0.92 -10.03 -7.08
C LEU A 87 -0.40 -10.44 -5.70
N LEU A 88 -1.24 -11.06 -4.87
CA LEU A 88 -0.87 -11.49 -3.52
C LEU A 88 0.27 -12.53 -3.55
N THR A 89 0.30 -13.40 -4.56
CA THR A 89 1.38 -14.39 -4.73
C THR A 89 2.69 -13.69 -5.05
N THR A 90 2.69 -12.80 -6.04
CA THR A 90 3.87 -12.02 -6.42
C THR A 90 4.39 -11.17 -5.26
N LEU A 91 3.50 -10.52 -4.49
CA LEU A 91 3.90 -9.74 -3.31
C LEU A 91 4.51 -10.62 -2.22
N ARG A 92 4.00 -11.84 -1.99
CA ARG A 92 4.58 -12.79 -1.03
C ARG A 92 5.96 -13.25 -1.46
N GLU A 93 6.16 -13.52 -2.74
CA GLU A 93 7.47 -13.90 -3.29
C GLU A 93 8.49 -12.76 -3.17
N ALA A 94 8.06 -11.52 -3.48
CA ALA A 94 8.90 -10.33 -3.39
C ALA A 94 9.28 -9.97 -1.95
N THR A 95 8.42 -10.24 -0.96
CA THR A 95 8.63 -9.86 0.44
C THR A 95 9.06 -11.02 1.34
N GLY A 96 8.99 -12.26 0.86
CA GLY A 96 9.19 -13.46 1.68
C GLY A 96 8.11 -13.69 2.74
N LEU A 97 7.01 -12.92 2.74
CA LEU A 97 5.93 -13.06 3.72
C LEU A 97 5.10 -14.30 3.43
N SER A 98 4.93 -15.14 4.46
CA SER A 98 4.18 -16.40 4.32
C SER A 98 2.69 -16.18 4.06
N ARG A 99 2.13 -15.06 4.53
CA ARG A 99 0.73 -14.69 4.38
C ARG A 99 0.56 -13.18 4.29
N LEU A 100 -0.29 -12.73 3.36
CA LEU A 100 -0.78 -11.36 3.27
C LEU A 100 -2.29 -11.38 3.50
N VAL A 101 -2.78 -10.51 4.39
CA VAL A 101 -4.21 -10.34 4.65
C VAL A 101 -4.54 -8.88 4.34
N PRO A 102 -5.30 -8.62 3.25
CA PRO A 102 -5.74 -7.26 2.93
C PRO A 102 -6.60 -6.70 4.06
N ARG A 103 -6.36 -5.44 4.43
CA ARG A 103 -7.16 -4.71 5.44
C ARG A 103 -8.15 -3.71 4.83
N GLY A 104 -8.31 -3.74 3.51
CA GLY A 104 -9.07 -2.77 2.73
C GLY A 104 -8.17 -1.90 1.86
N GLY A 105 -8.76 -0.90 1.24
CA GLY A 105 -8.07 0.06 0.40
C GLY A 105 -8.79 1.41 0.40
N ALA A 106 -8.04 2.44 0.04
CA ALA A 106 -8.56 3.78 -0.19
C ALA A 106 -7.69 4.44 -1.26
N VAL A 107 -8.25 5.46 -1.92
CA VAL A 107 -7.49 6.35 -2.78
C VAL A 107 -7.21 7.63 -1.99
N VAL A 108 -5.95 8.05 -1.96
CA VAL A 108 -5.53 9.32 -1.36
C VAL A 108 -5.47 10.37 -2.45
N VAL A 109 -6.25 11.43 -2.30
CA VAL A 109 -6.35 12.53 -3.25
C VAL A 109 -5.56 13.71 -2.70
N TYR A 110 -4.62 14.21 -3.49
CA TYR A 110 -3.83 15.40 -3.17
C TYR A 110 -4.22 16.53 -4.11
N ARG A 111 -4.48 17.70 -3.54
CA ARG A 111 -4.62 18.99 -4.21
C ARG A 111 -3.37 19.83 -3.97
N GLU A 112 -3.28 20.97 -4.66
CA GLU A 112 -2.23 21.94 -4.39
C GLU A 112 -2.27 22.38 -2.92
N GLY A 113 -1.13 22.26 -2.24
CA GLY A 113 -0.99 22.53 -0.80
C GLY A 113 -1.27 21.33 0.13
N ASP A 114 -1.81 20.23 -0.40
CA ASP A 114 -1.98 18.99 0.38
C ASP A 114 -0.63 18.34 0.67
N PHE A 115 -0.55 17.65 1.81
CA PHE A 115 0.65 16.96 2.25
C PHE A 115 0.31 15.79 3.16
N GLN A 116 1.21 14.81 3.20
CA GLN A 116 1.24 13.80 4.24
C GLN A 116 2.64 13.79 4.85
N GLY A 117 2.73 14.21 6.11
CA GLY A 117 4.00 14.17 6.83
C GLY A 117 4.46 12.73 7.10
N LEU A 118 5.64 12.62 7.72
CA LEU A 118 6.21 11.34 8.09
C LEU A 118 5.31 10.58 9.06
N ASN A 119 4.87 9.39 8.69
CA ASN A 119 4.09 8.52 9.56
C ASN A 119 4.74 7.13 9.65
N ARG A 120 4.55 6.48 10.80
CA ARG A 120 4.96 5.10 11.04
C ARG A 120 3.83 4.36 11.71
N THR A 121 3.39 3.28 11.09
CA THR A 121 2.53 2.30 11.75
C THR A 121 3.42 1.32 12.52
N ALA A 122 3.10 1.06 13.79
CA ALA A 122 3.81 0.06 14.58
C ALA A 122 3.68 -1.33 13.91
N ARG A 123 4.74 -2.14 14.01
CA ARG A 123 4.78 -3.51 13.46
C ARG A 123 4.10 -4.49 14.40
#